data_AF-A0A1H8CA34-F1
#
_entry.id   AF-A0A1H8CA34-F1
#
_cell.length_a   1.000
_cell.length_b   1.000
_cell.length_c   1.000
_cell.angle_alpha   90.00
_cell.angle_beta   90.00
_cell.angle_gamma   90.00
#
_symmetry.space_group_name_H-M   'P 1'
#
loop_
_entity.id
_entity.type
_entity.pdbx_description
1 polymer ?
#
loop_
_entity_poly.entity_id
_entity_poly.type
_entity_poly.pdbx_seq_one_letter_code
_entity_poly.pdbx_strand_id
1 'polypeptide(L)'
;MSNKKNLFEMYIENGCKMGFFVSRETWSNGKYAKVVAIDGVVDGQPIEGDPPYFNRKYPAGHEKAGATLQRNARLEADWFDEGFTITTGAGGYTWTRVYP
;
A
#
# COMPACT_ATOMS: atom_id res chain seq x y z
N MET A 1 20.36 -0.49 9.65
CA MET A 1 19.66 0.48 8.78
C MET A 1 18.21 0.01 8.68
N SER A 2 17.24 0.83 9.07
CA SER A 2 15.84 0.42 9.08
C SER A 2 15.34 0.36 7.63
N ASN A 3 15.25 -0.84 7.05
CA ASN A 3 14.66 -1.10 5.72
C ASN A 3 13.14 -0.94 5.77
N LYS A 4 12.65 0.20 6.30
CA LYS A 4 11.22 0.51 6.27
C LYS A 4 10.85 0.73 4.81
N LYS A 5 9.85 -0.01 4.34
CA LYS A 5 9.29 0.07 2.99
C LYS A 5 7.85 0.53 3.08
N ASN A 6 7.37 1.20 2.07
CA ASN A 6 5.94 1.50 1.95
C ASN A 6 5.20 0.32 1.27
N LEU A 7 3.86 0.35 1.26
CA LEU A 7 3.07 -0.77 0.71
C LEU A 7 3.29 -0.98 -0.79
N PHE A 8 3.60 0.08 -1.54
CA PHE A 8 3.84 0.00 -2.99
C PHE A 8 5.16 -0.70 -3.29
N GLU A 9 6.21 -0.35 -2.56
CA GLU A 9 7.51 -1.02 -2.65
C GLU A 9 7.37 -2.50 -2.23
N MET A 10 6.62 -2.79 -1.17
CA MET A 10 6.35 -4.17 -0.75
C MET A 10 5.57 -4.96 -1.81
N TYR A 11 4.62 -4.33 -2.50
CA TYR A 11 3.88 -4.96 -3.59
C TYR A 11 4.79 -5.33 -4.77
N ILE A 12 5.67 -4.40 -5.19
CA ILE A 12 6.66 -4.67 -6.25
C ILE A 12 7.58 -5.84 -5.84
N GLU A 13 8.09 -5.82 -4.60
CA GLU A 13 8.93 -6.89 -4.06
C GLU A 13 8.19 -8.20 -3.81
N ASN A 14 6.86 -8.18 -3.78
CA ASN A 14 6.02 -9.38 -3.75
C ASN A 14 5.74 -9.90 -5.17
N GLY A 15 6.53 -9.48 -6.16
CA GLY A 15 6.34 -9.87 -7.56
C GLY A 15 5.10 -9.25 -8.19
N CYS A 16 4.75 -8.02 -7.76
CA CYS A 16 3.54 -7.32 -8.17
C CYS A 16 2.28 -8.14 -7.86
N LYS A 17 2.22 -8.78 -6.69
CA LYS A 17 1.04 -9.55 -6.26
C LYS A 17 0.41 -8.96 -5.01
N MET A 18 -0.89 -8.76 -5.05
CA MET A 18 -1.71 -8.49 -3.87
C MET A 18 -1.81 -9.73 -3.00
N GLY A 19 -2.40 -9.56 -1.82
CA GLY A 19 -2.66 -10.64 -0.87
C GLY A 19 -1.51 -10.95 0.08
N PHE A 20 -0.45 -10.14 0.10
CA PHE A 20 0.58 -10.20 1.14
C PHE A 20 0.09 -9.57 2.44
N PHE A 21 0.70 -9.98 3.54
CA PHE A 21 0.32 -9.52 4.86
C PHE A 21 1.29 -8.46 5.38
N VAL A 22 0.75 -7.49 6.11
CA VAL A 22 1.50 -6.40 6.72
C VAL A 22 1.06 -6.18 8.16
N SER A 23 1.95 -5.61 8.95
CA SER A 23 1.67 -5.07 10.28
C SER A 23 2.13 -3.62 10.39
N ARG A 24 1.65 -2.93 11.43
CA ARG A 24 2.15 -1.61 11.84
C ARG A 24 2.63 -1.67 13.28
N GLU A 25 3.66 -0.89 13.59
CA GLU A 25 4.19 -0.75 14.96
C GLU A 25 3.12 -0.21 15.94
N THR A 26 2.14 0.56 15.45
CA THR A 26 1.05 1.10 16.26
C THR A 26 -0.09 0.11 16.50
N TRP A 27 -0.08 -1.06 15.85
CA TRP A 27 -1.08 -2.09 16.09
C TRP A 27 -0.68 -2.95 17.28
N SER A 28 -1.67 -3.50 17.99
CA SER A 28 -1.42 -4.45 19.07
C SER A 28 -0.61 -5.65 18.57
N ASN A 29 0.23 -6.22 19.44
CA ASN A 29 1.05 -7.38 19.09
C ASN A 29 0.21 -8.51 18.47
N GLY A 30 0.74 -9.12 17.41
CA GLY A 30 0.07 -10.20 16.68
C GLY A 30 -0.98 -9.75 15.67
N LYS A 31 -1.30 -8.45 15.59
CA LYS A 31 -2.22 -7.94 14.56
C LYS A 31 -1.50 -7.74 13.23
N TYR A 32 -2.07 -8.34 12.20
CA TYR A 32 -1.67 -8.17 10.81
C TYR A 32 -2.92 -8.04 9.93
N ALA A 33 -2.73 -7.53 8.72
CA ALA A 33 -3.79 -7.40 7.73
C ALA A 33 -3.27 -7.77 6.35
N LYS A 34 -4.16 -8.30 5.51
CA LYS A 34 -3.89 -8.63 4.12
C LYS A 34 -4.10 -7.41 3.23
N VAL A 35 -3.11 -7.05 2.41
CA VAL A 35 -3.28 -6.02 1.39
C VAL A 35 -4.07 -6.61 0.23
N VAL A 36 -5.27 -6.10 -0.06
CA VAL A 36 -6.16 -6.69 -1.09
C VAL A 36 -6.39 -5.79 -2.29
N ALA A 37 -6.21 -4.48 -2.14
CA ALA A 37 -6.26 -3.55 -3.26
C ALA A 37 -5.39 -2.33 -2.98
N ILE A 38 -4.88 -1.73 -4.05
CA ILE A 38 -4.20 -0.44 -4.04
C ILE A 38 -4.78 0.40 -5.18
N ASP A 39 -5.19 1.63 -4.88
CA ASP A 39 -5.79 2.52 -5.88
C ASP A 39 -4.82 2.77 -7.05
N GLY A 40 -5.32 2.58 -8.27
CA GLY A 40 -4.55 2.80 -9.49
C GLY A 40 -3.42 1.78 -9.71
N VAL A 41 -3.49 0.61 -9.07
CA VAL A 41 -2.58 -0.53 -9.29
C VAL A 41 -3.40 -1.74 -9.70
N VAL A 42 -3.03 -2.32 -10.84
CA VAL A 42 -3.61 -3.59 -11.33
C VAL A 42 -2.77 -4.74 -10.80
N ASP A 43 -3.40 -5.69 -10.11
CA ASP A 43 -2.71 -6.87 -9.59
C ASP A 43 -2.00 -7.64 -10.71
N GLY A 44 -0.77 -8.09 -10.45
CA GLY A 44 0.11 -8.71 -11.42
C GLY A 44 0.89 -7.73 -12.30
N GLN A 45 0.65 -6.42 -12.20
CA GLN A 45 1.34 -5.40 -13.02
C GLN A 45 2.26 -4.50 -12.17
N PRO A 46 3.40 -4.06 -12.72
CA PRO A 46 4.27 -3.09 -12.06
C PRO A 46 3.58 -1.73 -11.94
N ILE A 47 3.97 -0.97 -10.92
CA ILE A 47 3.51 0.41 -10.73
C ILE A 47 4.38 1.32 -11.58
N GLU A 48 3.75 2.23 -12.33
CA GLU A 48 4.47 3.07 -13.28
C GLU A 48 5.44 4.07 -12.61
N GLY A 49 6.67 4.09 -13.16
CA GLY A 49 7.83 4.92 -12.83
C GLY A 49 8.55 4.53 -11.54
N ASP A 50 9.48 5.35 -11.07
CA ASP A 50 10.37 4.99 -9.94
C ASP A 50 9.76 5.00 -8.52
N PRO A 51 10.35 4.23 -7.57
CA PRO A 51 10.03 4.37 -6.16
C PRO A 51 10.20 5.82 -5.66
N PRO A 52 9.43 6.24 -4.66
CA PRO A 52 8.65 5.39 -3.76
C PRO A 52 7.20 5.14 -4.21
N TYR A 53 6.86 5.46 -5.47
CA TYR A 53 5.53 5.26 -6.06
C TYR A 53 4.37 6.01 -5.38
N PHE A 54 4.67 7.06 -4.60
CA PHE A 54 3.68 7.96 -4.00
C PHE A 54 4.14 9.42 -4.08
N ASN A 55 3.27 10.37 -3.75
CA ASN A 55 3.53 11.82 -3.87
C ASN A 55 3.90 12.29 -5.29
N ARG A 56 3.45 11.56 -6.31
CA ARG A 56 3.57 11.97 -7.72
C ARG A 56 2.45 12.93 -8.08
N LYS A 57 2.57 13.67 -9.17
CA LYS A 57 1.44 14.46 -9.70
C LYS A 57 0.72 13.68 -10.79
N TYR A 58 -0.60 13.87 -10.93
CA TYR A 58 -1.32 13.38 -12.09
C TYR A 58 -0.76 14.03 -13.37
N PRO A 59 -0.62 13.27 -14.47
CA PRO A 59 -0.08 13.77 -15.73
C PRO A 59 -1.01 14.80 -16.39
N ALA A 60 -0.47 15.57 -17.33
CA ALA A 60 -1.25 16.48 -18.15
C ALA A 60 -2.31 15.70 -18.95
N GLY A 61 -3.54 16.22 -19.02
CA GLY A 61 -4.68 15.56 -19.67
C GLY A 61 -5.54 14.69 -18.76
N HIS A 62 -5.13 14.46 -17.50
CA HIS A 62 -6.00 13.87 -16.48
C HIS A 62 -6.92 14.94 -15.86
N GLU A 63 -8.14 14.59 -15.45
CA GLU A 63 -9.10 15.52 -14.81
C GLU A 63 -8.48 16.24 -13.58
N LYS A 64 -7.59 15.53 -12.87
CA LYS A 64 -6.87 16.01 -11.68
C LYS A 64 -5.43 16.45 -11.97
N ALA A 65 -5.10 16.81 -13.21
CA ALA A 65 -3.73 17.17 -13.62
C ALA A 65 -3.08 18.16 -12.64
N GLY A 66 -1.84 17.87 -12.23
CA GLY A 66 -1.09 18.71 -11.29
C GLY A 66 -1.39 18.49 -9.80
N ALA A 67 -2.49 17.81 -9.45
CA ALA A 67 -2.75 17.39 -8.08
C ALA A 67 -1.86 16.20 -7.67
N THR A 68 -1.60 16.05 -6.37
CA THR A 68 -0.85 14.91 -5.85
C THR A 68 -1.69 13.64 -5.98
N LEU A 69 -1.12 12.64 -6.65
CA LEU A 69 -1.58 11.27 -6.73
C LEU A 69 -1.45 10.62 -5.34
N GLN A 70 -2.55 10.62 -4.60
CA GLN A 70 -2.71 9.78 -3.41
C GLN A 70 -3.29 8.43 -3.84
N ARG A 71 -2.61 7.36 -3.44
CA ARG A 71 -3.08 5.98 -3.61
C ARG A 71 -3.45 5.44 -2.24
N ASN A 72 -4.70 5.06 -2.04
CA ASN A 72 -5.09 4.36 -0.82
C ASN A 72 -4.85 2.86 -1.00
N ALA A 73 -4.74 2.14 0.12
CA ALA A 73 -4.74 0.69 0.12
C ALA A 73 -5.92 0.17 0.93
N ARG A 74 -6.59 -0.87 0.42
CA ARG A 74 -7.58 -1.64 1.17
C ARG A 74 -6.86 -2.81 1.85
N LEU A 75 -7.10 -2.92 3.15
CA LEU A 75 -6.55 -3.97 4.00
C LEU A 75 -7.69 -4.79 4.58
N GLU A 76 -7.55 -6.11 4.60
CA GLU A 76 -8.52 -7.03 5.19
C GLU A 76 -7.94 -7.71 6.44
N ALA A 77 -8.72 -7.72 7.51
CA ALA A 77 -8.43 -8.44 8.74
C ALA A 77 -9.72 -8.58 9.55
N ASP A 78 -9.83 -9.68 10.29
CA ASP A 78 -10.98 -10.01 11.16
C ASP A 78 -11.18 -9.04 12.33
N TRP A 79 -10.11 -8.35 12.75
CA TRP A 79 -10.14 -7.39 13.85
C TRP A 79 -10.50 -5.97 13.43
N PHE A 80 -10.77 -5.71 12.14
CA PHE A 80 -11.41 -4.47 11.69
C PHE A 80 -12.93 -4.58 11.82
N ASP A 81 -13.60 -3.48 12.17
CA ASP A 81 -15.05 -3.46 12.43
C ASP A 81 -15.89 -4.02 11.26
N GLU A 82 -15.50 -3.72 10.01
CA GLU A 82 -16.17 -4.23 8.80
C GLU A 82 -15.40 -5.38 8.12
N GLY A 83 -14.41 -5.96 8.79
CA GLY A 83 -13.48 -6.94 8.22
C GLY A 83 -12.43 -6.34 7.26
N PHE A 84 -12.50 -5.03 7.02
CA PHE A 84 -11.52 -4.29 6.22
C PHE A 84 -11.34 -2.84 6.68
N THR A 85 -10.28 -2.20 6.20
CA THR A 85 -10.08 -0.75 6.32
C THR A 85 -9.42 -0.18 5.06
N ILE A 86 -9.61 1.12 4.81
CA ILE A 86 -8.92 1.87 3.76
C ILE A 86 -7.90 2.78 4.42
N THR A 87 -6.63 2.67 4.03
CA THR A 87 -5.56 3.51 4.55
C THR A 87 -5.05 4.49 3.51
N THR A 88 -5.11 5.78 3.85
CA THR A 88 -4.49 6.89 3.10
C THR A 88 -2.97 6.97 3.32
N GLY A 89 -2.45 6.24 4.32
CA GLY A 89 -1.03 6.17 4.69
C GLY A 89 -0.26 5.03 4.02
N ALA A 90 -0.72 4.52 2.87
CA ALA A 90 -0.06 3.41 2.17
C ALA A 90 1.37 3.74 1.71
N GLY A 91 1.64 5.02 1.39
CA GLY A 91 2.97 5.54 1.08
C GLY A 91 3.86 5.80 2.30
N GLY A 92 3.32 5.73 3.52
CA GLY A 92 4.13 5.89 4.72
C GLY A 92 5.09 4.72 4.91
N TYR A 93 6.30 4.99 5.40
CA TYR A 93 7.28 3.98 5.78
C TYR A 93 6.98 3.39 7.18
N THR A 94 5.72 3.06 7.46
CA THR A 94 5.26 2.59 8.78
C THR A 94 4.80 1.14 8.77
N TRP A 95 5.04 0.44 7.66
CA TRP A 95 4.61 -0.92 7.43
C TRP A 95 5.76 -1.90 7.54
N THR A 96 5.44 -3.11 8.01
CA THR A 96 6.35 -4.26 8.01
C THR A 96 5.65 -5.42 7.30
N ARG A 97 6.31 -6.01 6.29
CA ARG A 97 5.80 -7.24 5.65
C ARG A 97 5.92 -8.39 6.63
N VAL A 98 4.84 -9.13 6.81
CA VAL A 98 4.81 -10.34 7.65
C VAL A 98 4.44 -11.54 6.79
N TYR A 99 4.98 -12.69 7.16
CA TYR A 99 4.65 -13.97 6.54
C TYR A 99 3.96 -14.80 7.60
N PRO A 100 2.63 -14.93 7.55
CA PRO A 100 1.92 -15.87 8.42
C PRO A 100 2.33 -17.32 8.12
#